data_AF-A0A6B3NHY4-F1
#
_entry.id   AF-A0A6B3NHY4-F1
#
_cell.length_a   1.000
_cell.length_b   1.000
_cell.length_c   1.000
_cell.angle_alpha   90.00
_cell.angle_beta   90.00
_cell.angle_gamma   90.00
#
_symmetry.space_group_name_H-M   'P 1'
#
loop_
_entity.id
_entity.type
_entity.pdbx_description
1 polymer ?
#
loop_
_entity_poly.entity_id
_entity_poly.type
_entity_poly.pdbx_seq_one_letter_code
_entity_poly.pdbx_strand_id
1 'polypeptide(L)'
;TDKKPSRAESARSGALALQRLLSQIITTPHAFVSDEALIGCLKTQGALASLDRTVKTDDGHELKTAPTSLNTLKKYSDETLTGGFDTLNKLRVKAIEAIERHERKQTRSNKRTKEGLKQRVSDHEHELDMLRQTNFLLLRALQESMGQIRSISTQSDPLTREKWASDAISALLAITSLGIPPFNLTDIPAQQKHTTSTVTDINDYRK
;
A
#
# COMPACT_ATOMS: atom_id res chain seq x y z
N THR A 1 -2.89 11.88 -30.91
CA THR A 1 -2.57 13.16 -30.27
C THR A 1 -2.38 12.90 -28.79
N ASP A 2 -1.12 12.68 -28.37
CA ASP A 2 -0.80 12.40 -26.97
C ASP A 2 -1.06 13.64 -26.12
N LYS A 3 -2.20 13.64 -25.42
CA LYS A 3 -2.49 14.62 -24.38
C LYS A 3 -1.43 14.43 -23.30
N LYS A 4 -0.53 15.40 -23.14
CA LYS A 4 0.35 15.46 -21.96
C LYS A 4 -0.55 15.33 -20.72
N PRO A 5 -0.27 14.39 -19.81
CA PRO A 5 -1.08 14.22 -18.61
C PRO A 5 -1.15 15.53 -17.84
N SER A 6 -2.31 15.83 -17.28
CA SER A 6 -2.47 17.02 -16.43
C SER A 6 -1.46 16.94 -15.28
N ARG A 7 -0.92 18.09 -14.85
CA ARG A 7 0.03 18.14 -13.72
C ARG A 7 -0.51 17.42 -12.47
N ALA A 8 -1.82 17.43 -12.27
CA ALA A 8 -2.49 16.70 -11.21
C ALA A 8 -2.43 15.17 -11.40
N GLU A 9 -2.66 14.68 -12.63
CA GLU A 9 -2.60 13.25 -12.96
C GLU A 9 -1.17 12.71 -12.83
N SER A 10 -0.17 13.47 -13.28
CA SER A 10 1.24 13.11 -13.08
C SER A 10 1.63 13.04 -11.61
N ALA A 11 1.12 13.96 -10.77
CA ALA A 11 1.40 13.94 -9.34
C ALA A 11 0.73 12.76 -8.62
N ARG A 12 -0.50 12.39 -8.99
CA ARG A 12 -1.19 11.20 -8.47
C ARG A 12 -0.48 9.90 -8.87
N SER A 13 -0.13 9.77 -10.15
CA SER A 13 0.65 8.65 -10.65
C SER A 13 2.03 8.57 -9.98
N GLY A 14 2.67 9.71 -9.76
CA GLY A 14 3.94 9.79 -9.03
C GLY A 14 3.84 9.34 -7.56
N ALA A 15 2.74 9.65 -6.86
CA ALA A 15 2.52 9.19 -5.49
C ALA A 15 2.34 7.66 -5.42
N LEU A 16 1.61 7.07 -6.37
CA LEU A 16 1.48 5.61 -6.51
C LEU A 16 2.82 4.96 -6.84
N ALA A 17 3.59 5.54 -7.75
CA ALA A 17 4.94 5.08 -8.10
C ALA A 17 5.86 5.07 -6.88
N LEU A 18 5.82 6.13 -6.05
CA LEU A 18 6.59 6.22 -4.80
C LEU A 18 6.18 5.13 -3.80
N GLN A 19 4.87 4.91 -3.60
CA GLN A 19 4.39 3.85 -2.71
C GLN A 19 4.90 2.47 -3.16
N ARG A 20 4.85 2.18 -4.46
CA ARG A 20 5.35 0.94 -5.04
C ARG A 20 6.86 0.80 -4.88
N LEU A 21 7.62 1.85 -5.16
CA LEU A 21 9.08 1.86 -4.96
C LEU A 21 9.44 1.56 -3.50
N LEU A 22 8.80 2.23 -2.55
CA LEU A 22 9.05 2.00 -1.12
C LEU A 22 8.73 0.56 -0.72
N SER A 23 7.67 -0.01 -1.31
CA SER A 23 7.29 -1.40 -1.07
C SER A 23 8.33 -2.37 -1.62
N GLN A 24 8.87 -2.11 -2.81
CA GLN A 24 9.97 -2.90 -3.41
C GLN A 24 11.26 -2.84 -2.62
N ILE A 25 11.57 -1.68 -2.04
CA ILE A 25 12.75 -1.51 -1.18
C ILE A 25 12.59 -2.35 0.11
N ILE A 26 11.38 -2.41 0.66
CA ILE A 26 11.09 -3.22 1.85
C ILE A 26 11.19 -4.72 1.55
N THR A 27 10.67 -5.18 0.40
CA THR A 27 10.68 -6.61 0.02
C THR A 27 12.04 -7.07 -0.47
N THR A 28 12.75 -6.23 -1.22
CA THR A 28 13.97 -6.57 -1.94
C THR A 28 15.11 -5.60 -1.61
N PRO A 29 15.46 -5.39 -0.33
CA PRO A 29 16.42 -4.36 0.07
C PRO A 29 17.81 -4.56 -0.55
N HIS A 30 18.20 -5.80 -0.84
CA HIS A 30 19.50 -6.14 -1.45
C HIS A 30 19.72 -5.48 -2.81
N ALA A 31 18.66 -5.22 -3.58
CA ALA A 31 18.76 -4.58 -4.90
C ALA A 31 19.05 -3.08 -4.81
N PHE A 32 18.79 -2.46 -3.66
CA PHE A 32 18.84 -1.01 -3.47
C PHE A 32 19.95 -0.53 -2.53
N VAL A 33 20.64 -1.44 -1.83
CA VAL A 33 21.72 -1.11 -0.88
C VAL A 33 22.90 -0.39 -1.54
N SER A 34 23.15 -0.63 -2.82
CA SER A 34 24.24 0.02 -3.56
C SER A 34 23.88 1.40 -4.12
N ASP A 35 22.61 1.83 -4.03
CA ASP A 35 22.16 3.13 -4.56
C ASP A 35 22.15 4.20 -3.45
N GLU A 36 23.33 4.76 -3.18
CA GLU A 36 23.51 5.81 -2.16
C GLU A 36 22.65 7.06 -2.43
N ALA A 37 22.37 7.38 -3.69
CA ALA A 37 21.54 8.52 -4.07
C ALA A 37 20.08 8.29 -3.64
N LEU A 38 19.55 7.08 -3.87
CA LEU A 38 18.22 6.70 -3.40
C LEU A 38 18.15 6.70 -1.86
N ILE A 39 19.16 6.15 -1.19
CA ILE A 39 19.23 6.15 0.28
C ILE A 39 19.25 7.58 0.82
N GLY A 40 19.99 8.49 0.18
CA GLY A 40 19.99 9.91 0.50
C GLY A 40 18.61 10.55 0.38
N CYS A 41 17.85 10.22 -0.67
CA CYS A 41 16.49 10.70 -0.87
C CYS A 41 15.50 10.16 0.18
N LEU A 42 15.67 8.92 0.65
CA LEU A 42 14.79 8.33 1.68
C LEU A 42 14.94 9.02 3.04
N LYS A 43 16.08 9.63 3.35
CA LYS A 43 16.34 10.25 4.66
C LYS A 43 15.38 11.39 5.01
N THR A 44 14.94 12.16 4.02
CA THR A 44 14.05 13.31 4.25
C THR A 44 12.80 13.26 3.39
N GLN A 45 11.69 13.79 3.91
CA GLN A 45 10.42 13.84 3.17
C GLN A 45 10.52 14.73 1.92
N GLY A 46 11.28 15.82 1.99
CA GLY A 46 11.48 16.73 0.86
C GLY A 46 12.31 16.13 -0.27
N ALA A 47 13.38 15.38 0.07
CA ALA A 47 14.18 14.69 -0.92
C ALA A 47 13.43 13.53 -1.58
N LEU A 48 12.56 12.84 -0.83
CA LEU A 48 11.65 11.84 -1.40
C LEU A 48 10.66 12.47 -2.39
N ALA A 49 10.14 13.66 -2.10
CA ALA A 49 9.21 14.36 -2.99
C ALA A 49 9.87 14.82 -4.30
N SER A 50 11.18 15.06 -4.28
CA SER A 50 11.95 15.48 -5.47
C SER A 50 12.54 14.30 -6.25
N LEU A 51 12.23 13.06 -5.86
CA LEU A 51 12.80 11.87 -6.49
C LEU A 51 12.29 11.71 -7.93
N ASP A 52 13.22 11.61 -8.87
CA ASP A 52 12.95 11.25 -10.27
C ASP A 52 13.54 9.86 -10.57
N ARG A 53 12.70 8.83 -10.55
CA ARG A 53 13.06 7.44 -10.83
C ARG A 53 11.94 6.70 -11.54
N THR A 54 12.34 5.77 -12.39
CA THR A 54 11.42 4.82 -13.01
C THR A 54 11.39 3.54 -12.18
N VAL A 55 10.19 3.10 -11.85
CA VAL A 55 9.85 1.94 -11.03
C VAL A 55 9.17 0.93 -11.93
N LYS A 56 9.68 -0.31 -11.97
CA LYS A 56 9.04 -1.38 -12.73
C LYS A 56 7.94 -2.01 -11.89
N THR A 57 6.75 -2.14 -12.44
CA THR A 57 5.61 -2.83 -11.81
C THR A 57 5.72 -4.33 -12.09
N ASP A 58 5.12 -5.16 -11.23
CA ASP A 58 5.12 -6.62 -11.38
C ASP A 58 4.49 -7.07 -12.73
N ASP A 59 3.60 -6.24 -13.29
CA ASP A 59 2.97 -6.44 -14.61
C ASP A 59 3.85 -6.03 -15.80
N GLY A 60 5.11 -5.63 -15.56
CA GLY A 60 6.06 -5.18 -16.59
C GLY A 60 5.92 -3.71 -17.02
N HIS A 61 4.98 -2.97 -16.45
CA HIS A 61 4.79 -1.54 -16.72
C HIS A 61 5.79 -0.65 -15.97
N GLU A 62 6.32 0.37 -16.65
CA GLU A 62 7.22 1.36 -16.05
C GLU A 62 6.44 2.57 -15.50
N LEU A 63 6.42 2.72 -14.18
CA LEU A 63 5.87 3.87 -13.48
C LEU A 63 6.98 4.88 -13.19
N LYS A 64 6.76 6.16 -13.49
CA LYS A 64 7.75 7.20 -13.21
C LYS A 64 7.33 8.02 -12.00
N THR A 65 8.23 8.19 -11.03
CA THR A 65 8.01 9.14 -9.93
C THR A 65 8.01 10.56 -10.50
N ALA A 66 7.14 11.41 -9.98
CA ALA A 66 7.03 12.79 -10.43
C ALA A 66 7.65 13.72 -9.37
N PRO A 67 8.77 14.40 -9.68
CA PRO A 67 9.33 15.40 -8.78
C PRO A 67 8.31 16.50 -8.49
N THR A 68 7.98 16.67 -7.22
CA THR A 68 6.98 17.63 -6.75
C THR A 68 7.41 18.27 -5.43
N SER A 69 6.73 19.36 -5.05
CA SER A 69 6.93 19.93 -3.71
C SER A 69 6.35 19.00 -2.64
N LEU A 70 6.88 19.07 -1.42
CA LEU A 70 6.36 18.30 -0.29
C LEU A 70 4.85 18.52 -0.05
N ASN A 71 4.36 19.76 -0.19
CA ASN A 71 2.94 20.08 0.00
C ASN A 71 2.07 19.48 -1.11
N THR A 72 2.59 19.45 -2.34
CA THR A 72 1.94 18.81 -3.47
C THR A 72 1.87 17.30 -3.28
N LEU A 73 2.97 16.68 -2.83
CA LEU A 73 3.00 15.25 -2.52
C LEU A 73 2.02 14.91 -1.40
N LYS A 74 1.96 15.69 -0.32
CA LYS A 74 1.00 15.50 0.77
C LYS A 74 -0.44 15.48 0.26
N LYS A 75 -0.84 16.55 -0.43
CA LYS A 75 -2.19 16.70 -0.97
C LYS A 75 -2.61 15.51 -1.85
N TYR A 76 -1.77 15.15 -2.82
CA TYR A 76 -2.14 14.06 -3.75
C TYR A 76 -1.99 12.68 -3.12
N SER A 77 -1.13 12.52 -2.12
CA SER A 77 -1.09 11.27 -1.33
C SER A 77 -2.37 11.09 -0.54
N ASP A 78 -2.88 12.16 0.10
CA ASP A 78 -4.15 12.13 0.84
C ASP A 78 -5.36 11.85 -0.06
N GLU A 79 -5.33 12.34 -1.32
CA GLU A 79 -6.38 12.07 -2.30
C GLU A 79 -6.35 10.66 -2.90
N THR A 80 -5.17 10.04 -3.01
CA THR A 80 -4.96 8.85 -3.88
C THR A 80 -4.61 7.60 -3.08
N LEU A 81 -3.94 7.73 -1.94
CA LEU A 81 -3.44 6.60 -1.16
C LEU A 81 -4.36 6.30 0.01
N THR A 82 -4.60 5.02 0.25
CA THR A 82 -5.28 4.58 1.47
C THR A 82 -4.45 4.96 2.70
N GLY A 83 -4.98 5.84 3.55
CA GLY A 83 -4.28 6.39 4.71
C GLY A 83 -3.32 7.55 4.41
N GLY A 84 -3.35 8.10 3.19
CA GLY A 84 -2.76 9.38 2.82
C GLY A 84 -1.23 9.46 2.90
N PHE A 85 -0.72 10.68 3.12
CA PHE A 85 0.71 10.92 3.23
C PHE A 85 1.34 10.20 4.44
N ASP A 86 0.57 9.96 5.50
CA ASP A 86 1.06 9.29 6.69
C ASP A 86 1.45 7.83 6.42
N THR A 87 0.68 7.11 5.58
CA THR A 87 1.07 5.75 5.18
C THR A 87 2.31 5.76 4.30
N LEU A 88 2.43 6.73 3.39
CA LEU A 88 3.63 6.91 2.58
C LEU A 88 4.88 7.19 3.45
N ASN A 89 4.75 8.06 4.46
CA ASN A 89 5.86 8.34 5.37
C ASN A 89 6.22 7.14 6.26
N LYS A 90 5.24 6.34 6.70
CA LYS A 90 5.50 5.07 7.41
C LYS A 90 6.25 4.09 6.51
N LEU A 91 5.87 3.97 5.24
CA LEU A 91 6.58 3.15 4.26
C LEU A 91 8.01 3.63 4.05
N ARG A 92 8.23 4.95 4.00
CA ARG A 92 9.58 5.54 3.92
C ARG A 92 10.46 5.12 5.09
N VAL A 93 9.96 5.23 6.32
CA VAL A 93 10.70 4.81 7.52
C VAL A 93 11.02 3.32 7.49
N LYS A 94 10.02 2.47 7.16
CA LYS A 94 10.22 1.02 7.03
C LYS A 94 11.23 0.66 5.93
N ALA A 95 11.26 1.40 4.83
CA ALA A 95 12.22 1.18 3.75
C ALA A 95 13.66 1.47 4.22
N ILE A 96 13.88 2.53 4.98
CA ILE A 96 15.19 2.83 5.59
C ILE A 96 15.58 1.71 6.57
N GLU A 97 14.67 1.33 7.46
CA GLU A 97 14.90 0.25 8.43
C GLU A 97 15.24 -1.08 7.73
N ALA A 98 14.60 -1.39 6.60
CA ALA A 98 14.85 -2.59 5.81
C ALA A 98 16.26 -2.57 5.18
N ILE A 99 16.69 -1.44 4.62
CA ILE A 99 18.05 -1.27 4.08
C ILE A 99 19.08 -1.43 5.19
N GLU A 100 18.91 -0.71 6.31
CA GLU A 100 19.84 -0.81 7.44
C GLU A 100 19.86 -2.21 8.06
N ARG A 101 18.70 -2.89 8.16
CA ARG A 101 18.62 -4.29 8.63
C ARG A 101 19.41 -5.21 7.69
N HIS A 102 19.31 -4.98 6.38
CA HIS A 102 20.08 -5.74 5.40
C HIS A 102 21.59 -5.50 5.56
N GLU A 103 22.04 -4.25 5.67
CA GLU A 103 23.44 -3.90 5.91
C GLU A 103 23.96 -4.52 7.21
N ARG A 104 23.24 -4.36 8.32
CA ARG A 104 23.57 -4.99 9.62
C ARG A 104 23.66 -6.52 9.49
N LYS A 105 22.76 -7.14 8.71
CA LYS A 105 22.78 -8.59 8.47
C LYS A 105 24.00 -9.00 7.65
N GLN A 106 24.41 -8.23 6.64
CA GLN A 106 25.64 -8.49 5.87
C GLN A 106 26.88 -8.37 6.75
N THR A 107 27.00 -7.29 7.54
CA THR A 107 28.13 -7.10 8.47
C THR A 107 28.18 -8.19 9.54
N ARG A 108 27.03 -8.65 10.05
CA ARG A 108 26.94 -9.75 11.02
C ARG A 108 27.20 -11.12 10.39
N SER A 109 26.76 -11.35 9.16
CA SER A 109 26.92 -12.63 8.44
C SER A 109 28.37 -12.95 8.10
N ASN A 110 29.23 -11.94 7.98
CA ASN A 110 30.67 -12.13 7.80
C ASN A 110 31.41 -12.62 9.06
N LYS A 111 30.74 -12.66 10.23
CA LYS A 111 31.29 -13.28 11.45
C LYS A 111 30.72 -14.70 11.59
N ARG A 112 31.48 -15.69 11.11
CA ARG A 112 31.22 -17.14 11.20
C ARG A 112 31.38 -17.68 12.65
N THR A 113 30.96 -16.91 13.64
CA THR A 113 31.08 -17.24 15.07
C THR A 113 29.81 -17.91 15.58
N LYS A 114 29.94 -18.81 16.57
CA LYS A 114 28.82 -19.49 17.24
C LYS A 114 27.75 -18.50 17.74
N GLU A 115 28.20 -17.35 18.25
CA GLU A 115 27.33 -16.25 18.70
C GLU A 115 26.56 -15.59 17.55
N GLY A 116 27.16 -15.44 16.37
CA GLY A 116 26.49 -14.92 15.18
C GLY A 116 25.38 -15.85 14.67
N LEU A 117 25.60 -17.17 14.75
CA LEU A 117 24.56 -18.16 14.45
C LEU A 117 23.42 -18.12 15.48
N LYS A 118 23.74 -18.05 16.76
CA LYS A 118 22.74 -18.00 17.84
C LYS A 118 21.84 -16.77 17.74
N GLN A 119 22.43 -15.61 17.43
CA GLN A 119 21.66 -14.39 17.20
C GLN A 119 20.72 -14.54 16.00
N ARG A 120 21.18 -15.19 14.91
CA ARG A 120 20.37 -15.40 13.71
C ARG A 120 19.21 -16.36 13.94
N VAL A 121 19.41 -17.39 14.74
CA VAL A 121 18.33 -18.28 15.19
C VAL A 121 17.30 -17.48 15.99
N SER A 122 17.75 -16.66 16.94
CA SER A 122 16.86 -15.79 17.73
C SER A 122 16.09 -14.78 16.87
N ASP A 123 16.76 -14.15 15.89
CA ASP A 123 16.13 -13.23 14.95
C ASP A 123 15.05 -13.95 14.09
N HIS A 124 15.31 -15.20 13.68
CA HIS A 124 14.37 -16.01 12.90
C HIS A 124 13.19 -16.53 13.74
N GLU A 125 13.43 -16.91 15.00
CA GLU A 125 12.37 -17.29 15.94
C GLU A 125 11.42 -16.11 16.20
N HIS A 126 11.98 -14.91 16.40
CA HIS A 126 11.17 -13.71 16.56
C HIS A 126 10.33 -13.39 15.31
N GLU A 127 10.92 -13.56 14.12
CA GLU A 127 10.19 -13.37 12.86
C GLU A 127 9.06 -14.41 12.69
N LEU A 128 9.29 -15.66 13.06
CA LEU A 128 8.26 -16.71 13.08
C LEU A 128 7.11 -16.37 14.04
N ASP A 129 7.41 -15.86 15.23
CA ASP A 129 6.37 -15.50 16.20
C ASP A 129 5.55 -14.29 15.73
N MET A 130 6.19 -13.29 15.11
CA MET A 130 5.49 -12.17 14.48
C MET A 130 4.57 -12.64 13.34
N LEU A 131 5.03 -13.59 12.51
CA LEU A 131 4.21 -14.18 11.45
C LEU A 131 3.04 -14.99 12.01
N ARG A 132 3.25 -15.77 13.07
CA ARG A 132 2.18 -16.51 13.77
C ARG A 132 1.13 -15.57 14.34
N GLN A 133 1.56 -14.48 14.99
CA GLN A 133 0.66 -13.47 15.53
C GLN A 133 -0.16 -12.78 14.42
N THR A 134 0.49 -12.47 13.29
CA THR A 134 -0.19 -11.90 12.11
C THR A 134 -1.21 -12.88 11.54
N ASN A 135 -0.85 -14.15 11.37
CA ASN A 135 -1.77 -15.19 10.93
C ASN A 135 -2.96 -15.36 11.87
N PHE A 136 -2.74 -15.32 13.18
CA PHE A 136 -3.83 -15.37 14.16
C PHE A 136 -4.80 -14.20 13.99
N LEU A 137 -4.28 -12.98 13.82
CA LEU A 137 -5.11 -11.80 13.59
C LEU A 137 -5.91 -11.90 12.28
N LEU A 138 -5.28 -12.38 11.19
CA LEU A 138 -5.95 -12.58 9.91
C LEU A 138 -7.04 -13.66 9.98
N LEU A 139 -6.79 -14.77 10.68
CA LEU A 139 -7.79 -15.81 10.89
C LEU A 139 -8.97 -15.31 11.72
N ARG A 140 -8.70 -14.51 12.76
CA ARG A 140 -9.74 -13.90 13.58
C ARG A 140 -10.60 -12.93 12.77
N ALA A 141 -9.96 -12.09 11.97
CA ALA A 141 -10.64 -11.18 11.07
C ALA A 141 -11.50 -11.93 10.04
N LEU A 142 -10.98 -13.00 9.44
CA LEU A 142 -11.73 -13.84 8.50
C LEU A 142 -12.99 -14.42 9.15
N GLN A 143 -12.89 -14.94 10.37
CA GLN A 143 -14.05 -15.44 11.13
C GLN A 143 -15.11 -14.36 11.36
N GLU A 144 -14.67 -13.14 11.69
CA GLU A 144 -15.56 -12.01 11.90
C GLU A 144 -16.27 -11.60 10.60
N SER A 145 -15.54 -11.54 9.48
CA SER A 145 -16.11 -11.25 8.16
C SER A 145 -17.10 -12.32 7.70
N MET A 146 -16.84 -13.60 7.97
CA MET A 146 -17.82 -14.67 7.71
C MET A 146 -19.13 -14.44 8.50
N GLY A 147 -19.03 -13.97 9.74
CA GLY A 147 -20.19 -13.61 10.57
C GLY A 147 -20.94 -12.39 10.02
N GLN A 148 -20.22 -11.37 9.57
CA GLN A 148 -20.81 -10.19 8.92
C GLN A 148 -21.53 -10.56 7.63
N ILE A 149 -20.92 -11.38 6.76
CA ILE A 149 -21.54 -11.86 5.51
C ILE A 149 -22.82 -12.64 5.80
N ARG A 150 -22.82 -13.53 6.81
CA ARG A 150 -24.02 -14.26 7.20
C ARG A 150 -25.13 -13.30 7.68
N SER A 151 -24.77 -12.30 8.47
CA SER A 151 -25.72 -11.29 8.96
C SER A 151 -26.33 -10.45 7.83
N ILE A 152 -25.51 -10.07 6.84
CA ILE A 152 -25.94 -9.40 5.60
C ILE A 152 -26.89 -10.29 4.80
N SER A 153 -26.59 -11.59 4.66
CA SER A 153 -27.43 -12.53 3.90
C SER A 153 -28.82 -12.76 4.50
N THR A 154 -28.95 -12.62 5.83
CA THR A 154 -30.22 -12.77 6.54
C THR A 154 -31.04 -11.48 6.62
N GLN A 155 -30.47 -10.34 6.21
CA GLN A 155 -31.12 -9.04 6.34
C GLN A 155 -32.14 -8.80 5.21
N SER A 156 -33.37 -8.46 5.59
CA SER A 156 -34.47 -8.24 4.65
C SER A 156 -34.47 -6.82 4.06
N ASP A 157 -34.07 -5.81 4.83
CA ASP A 157 -34.05 -4.42 4.37
C ASP A 157 -32.88 -4.13 3.39
N PRO A 158 -33.16 -3.69 2.15
CA PRO A 158 -32.13 -3.41 1.16
C PRO A 158 -31.15 -2.30 1.56
N LEU A 159 -31.61 -1.23 2.22
CA LEU A 159 -30.76 -0.09 2.59
C LEU A 159 -29.78 -0.48 3.71
N THR A 160 -30.28 -1.19 4.72
CA THR A 160 -29.44 -1.73 5.80
C THR A 160 -28.44 -2.76 5.28
N ARG A 161 -28.84 -3.59 4.30
CA ARG A 161 -27.96 -4.58 3.65
C ARG A 161 -26.81 -3.92 2.89
N GLU A 162 -27.08 -2.86 2.15
CA GLU A 162 -26.06 -2.11 1.40
C GLU A 162 -25.04 -1.43 2.34
N LYS A 163 -25.54 -0.79 3.40
CA LYS A 163 -24.68 -0.17 4.42
C LYS A 163 -23.76 -1.20 5.08
N TRP A 164 -24.32 -2.33 5.54
CA TRP A 164 -23.53 -3.37 6.20
C TRP A 164 -22.52 -4.03 5.26
N ALA A 165 -22.86 -4.18 3.97
CA ALA A 165 -21.91 -4.65 2.96
C ALA A 165 -20.75 -3.66 2.78
N SER A 166 -21.02 -2.36 2.73
CA SER A 166 -19.99 -1.31 2.63
C SER A 166 -19.07 -1.28 3.86
N ASP A 167 -19.66 -1.39 5.06
CA ASP A 167 -18.93 -1.43 6.33
C ASP A 167 -18.03 -2.68 6.42
N ALA A 168 -18.54 -3.85 6.01
CA ALA A 168 -17.79 -5.10 5.98
C ALA A 168 -16.61 -5.07 5.00
N ILE A 169 -16.79 -4.47 3.82
CA ILE A 169 -15.71 -4.28 2.84
C ILE A 169 -14.64 -3.34 3.42
N SER A 170 -15.04 -2.24 4.06
CA SER A 170 -14.12 -1.29 4.68
C SER A 170 -13.32 -1.93 5.82
N ALA A 171 -13.95 -2.76 6.64
CA ALA A 171 -13.27 -3.52 7.70
C ALA A 171 -12.25 -4.52 7.13
N LEU A 172 -12.63 -5.27 6.09
CA LEU A 172 -11.73 -6.19 5.40
C LEU A 172 -10.52 -5.48 4.78
N LEU A 173 -10.73 -4.32 4.15
CA LEU A 173 -9.65 -3.50 3.61
C LEU A 173 -8.72 -2.96 4.70
N ALA A 174 -9.28 -2.56 5.85
CA ALA A 174 -8.46 -2.14 6.99
C ALA A 174 -7.59 -3.30 7.51
N ILE A 175 -8.15 -4.51 7.59
CA ILE A 175 -7.44 -5.73 8.01
C ILE A 175 -6.31 -6.08 7.03
N THR A 176 -6.57 -6.08 5.72
CA THR A 176 -5.54 -6.37 4.71
C THR A 176 -4.46 -5.29 4.67
N SER A 177 -4.81 -4.04 4.95
CA SER A 177 -3.86 -2.92 5.04
C SER A 177 -2.90 -3.00 6.23
N LEU A 178 -3.24 -3.75 7.29
CA LEU A 178 -2.35 -4.03 8.43
C LEU A 178 -1.21 -5.00 8.07
N GLY A 179 -1.34 -5.71 6.95
CA GLY A 179 -0.29 -6.59 6.43
C GLY A 179 0.99 -5.84 6.05
N ILE A 180 2.12 -6.53 6.10
CA ILE A 180 3.38 -6.04 5.52
C ILE A 180 3.29 -6.24 3.98
N PRO A 181 3.86 -5.34 3.15
CA PRO A 181 3.96 -5.57 1.72
C PRO A 181 4.49 -6.97 1.38
N PRO A 182 3.98 -7.64 0.34
CA PRO A 182 3.08 -7.13 -0.72
C PRO A 182 1.57 -7.21 -0.41
N PHE A 183 1.17 -7.76 0.74
CA PHE A 183 -0.24 -8.11 1.02
C PHE A 183 -1.15 -6.92 1.32
N ASN A 184 -0.58 -5.74 1.54
CA ASN A 184 -1.30 -4.47 1.76
C ASN A 184 -1.71 -3.75 0.45
N LEU A 185 -1.30 -4.28 -0.71
CA LEU A 185 -1.63 -3.75 -2.03
C LEU A 185 -2.91 -4.41 -2.53
N THR A 186 -4.06 -4.08 -1.91
CA THR A 186 -5.36 -4.45 -2.49
C THR A 186 -5.85 -3.27 -3.33
N ASP A 187 -5.90 -3.47 -4.65
CA ASP A 187 -6.55 -2.52 -5.55
C ASP A 187 -8.03 -2.47 -5.17
N ILE A 188 -8.53 -1.30 -4.78
CA ILE A 188 -9.94 -1.08 -4.47
C ILE A 188 -10.71 -1.38 -5.76
N PRO A 189 -11.60 -2.39 -5.83
CA PRO A 189 -12.48 -2.50 -6.98
C PRO A 189 -13.31 -1.22 -6.99
N ALA A 190 -13.14 -0.43 -8.06
CA ALA A 190 -13.85 0.82 -8.24
C ALA A 190 -15.32 0.61 -7.89
N GLN A 191 -15.82 1.38 -6.91
CA GLN A 191 -17.23 1.38 -6.56
C GLN A 191 -18.01 1.48 -7.87
N GLN A 192 -18.72 0.42 -8.24
CA GLN A 192 -19.67 0.48 -9.34
C GLN A 192 -20.69 1.52 -8.88
N LYS A 193 -20.54 2.75 -9.38
CA LYS A 193 -21.59 3.75 -9.31
C LYS A 193 -22.78 3.08 -9.95
N HIS A 194 -23.74 2.64 -9.14
CA HIS A 194 -25.04 2.26 -9.63
C HIS A 194 -25.49 3.44 -10.48
N THR A 195 -25.54 3.22 -11.80
CA THR A 195 -26.10 4.16 -12.74
C THR A 195 -27.50 4.39 -12.26
N THR A 196 -27.74 5.54 -11.64
CA THR A 196 -29.07 6.05 -11.36
C THR A 196 -29.86 5.88 -12.64
N SER A 197 -30.86 5.00 -12.59
CA SER A 197 -31.79 4.76 -13.67
C SER A 197 -32.24 6.12 -14.17
N THR A 198 -31.87 6.46 -15.40
CA THR A 198 -32.33 7.66 -16.07
C THR A 198 -33.85 7.57 -16.10
N VAL A 199 -34.51 8.29 -15.19
CA VAL A 199 -35.95 8.53 -15.26
C VAL A 199 -36.12 9.35 -16.53
N THR A 200 -36.50 8.71 -17.62
CA THR A 200 -36.91 9.39 -18.84
C THR A 200 -38.13 10.24 -18.50
N ASP A 201 -37.99 11.55 -18.72
CA ASP A 201 -39.05 12.52 -18.51
C ASP A 201 -40.18 12.21 -19.51
N ILE A 202 -41.38 11.96 -19.01
CA ILE A 202 -42.53 11.51 -19.81
C ILE A 202 -42.96 12.54 -20.87
N ASN A 203 -42.44 13.77 -20.75
CA ASN A 203 -42.66 14.86 -21.69
C ASN A 203 -41.94 14.68 -23.04
N ASP A 204 -40.94 13.79 -23.14
CA ASP A 204 -40.22 13.53 -24.40
C ASP A 204 -41.04 12.76 -25.44
N TYR A 205 -42.20 12.23 -25.06
CA TYR A 205 -43.09 11.44 -25.94
C TYR A 205 -44.30 12.21 -26.48
N ARG A 206 -44.45 13.51 -26.19
CA ARG A 206 -45.50 14.35 -26.79
C ARG A 206 -44.92 15.23 -27.90
N LYS A 207 -44.94 14.70 -29.12
CA LYS A 207 -44.99 15.50 -30.36
C LYS A 207 -46.41 15.47 -30.91
#